data_AF-A0A945VXB5-F1
#
_entry.id   AF-A0A945VXB5-F1
#
_cell.length_a   1.000
_cell.length_b   1.000
_cell.length_c   1.000
_cell.angle_alpha   90.00
_cell.angle_beta   90.00
_cell.angle_gamma   90.00
#
_symmetry.space_group_name_H-M   'P 1'
#
loop_
_entity.id
_entity.type
_entity.pdbx_description
1 polymer ?
#
loop_
_entity_poly.entity_id
_entity_poly.type
_entity_poly.pdbx_seq_one_letter_code
_entity_poly.pdbx_strand_id
1 'polypeptide(L)' 'MSVSEVLRILDIPRHRLTYLFESRKLKAEEFERLQNGQRVYRQNDLCKIKEALFEVSTK' A
#
# COMPACT_ATOMS: atom_id res chain seq x y z
N MET A 1 7.37 -6.38 5.66
CA MET A 1 8.05 -5.74 4.52
C MET A 1 8.01 -4.23 4.67
N SER A 2 9.09 -3.55 4.30
CA SER A 2 9.20 -2.10 4.22
C SER A 2 8.44 -1.54 3.01
N VAL A 3 8.23 -0.21 3.00
CA VAL A 3 7.66 0.50 1.82
C VAL A 3 8.47 0.20 0.56
N SER A 4 9.81 0.25 0.63
CA SER A 4 10.68 0.03 -0.53
C SER A 4 10.54 -1.37 -1.13
N GLU A 5 10.38 -2.39 -0.28
CA GLU A 5 10.12 -3.76 -0.73
C GLU A 5 8.76 -3.87 -1.41
N VAL A 6 7.72 -3.27 -0.85
CA VAL A 6 6.37 -3.27 -1.45
C VAL A 6 6.38 -2.62 -2.84
N LEU A 7 7.04 -1.47 -2.98
CA LEU A 7 7.14 -0.77 -4.27
C LEU A 7 7.86 -1.62 -5.32
N ARG A 8 8.90 -2.37 -4.92
CA ARG A 8 9.63 -3.29 -5.80
C ARG A 8 8.79 -4.52 -6.18
N ILE A 9 8.08 -5.12 -5.21
CA ILE A 9 7.25 -6.31 -5.44
C ILE A 9 6.07 -6.01 -6.38
N LEU A 10 5.43 -4.86 -6.18
CA LEU A 10 4.27 -4.46 -6.98
C LEU A 10 4.65 -3.73 -8.27
N ASP A 11 5.93 -3.44 -8.47
CA ASP A 11 6.46 -2.66 -9.59
C ASP A 11 5.71 -1.33 -9.82
N ILE A 12 5.55 -0.56 -8.74
CA ILE A 12 4.84 0.73 -8.78
C ILE A 12 5.70 1.87 -8.24
N PRO A 13 5.51 3.08 -8.78
CA PRO A 13 6.11 4.27 -8.19
C PRO A 13 5.43 4.63 -6.87
N ARG A 14 6.19 5.26 -5.95
CA ARG A 14 5.73 5.64 -4.61
C ARG A 14 4.41 6.42 -4.59
N HIS A 15 4.24 7.34 -5.53
CA HIS A 15 3.05 8.19 -5.59
C HIS A 15 1.75 7.38 -5.79
N ARG A 16 1.79 6.23 -6.48
CA ARG A 16 0.62 5.35 -6.63
C ARG A 16 0.19 4.79 -5.28
N LEU A 17 1.15 4.30 -4.49
CA LEU A 17 0.87 3.79 -3.15
C LEU A 17 0.35 4.91 -2.24
N THR A 18 0.98 6.08 -2.27
CA THR A 18 0.53 7.26 -1.50
C THR A 18 -0.90 7.65 -1.87
N TYR A 19 -1.21 7.72 -3.17
CA TYR A 19 -2.54 8.06 -3.66
C TYR A 19 -3.63 7.12 -3.12
N LEU A 20 -3.36 5.81 -2.99
CA LEU A 20 -4.34 4.88 -2.43
C LEU A 20 -4.74 5.23 -0.99
N PHE A 21 -3.81 5.72 -0.18
CA PHE A 21 -4.10 6.17 1.18
C PHE A 21 -4.77 7.55 1.19
N GLU A 22 -4.29 8.50 0.38
CA GLU A 22 -4.86 9.86 0.30
C GLU A 22 -6.30 9.86 -0.23
N SER A 23 -6.59 9.02 -1.22
CA SER A 23 -7.92 8.83 -1.79
C SER A 23 -8.85 7.95 -0.94
N ARG A 24 -8.41 7.53 0.25
CA ARG A 24 -9.12 6.63 1.17
C ARG A 24 -9.52 5.28 0.55
N LYS A 25 -8.84 4.85 -0.51
CA LYS A 25 -8.97 3.50 -1.09
C LYS A 25 -8.38 2.44 -0.17
N LEU A 26 -7.33 2.79 0.56
CA LEU A 26 -6.79 2.00 1.65
C LEU A 26 -6.89 2.80 2.94
N LYS A 27 -7.43 2.17 3.99
CA LYS A 27 -7.51 2.75 5.32
C LYS A 27 -6.17 2.58 6.01
N ALA A 28 -5.50 3.70 6.34
CA ALA A 28 -4.15 3.67 6.89
C ALA A 28 -4.07 3.08 8.32
N GLU A 29 -5.22 2.87 8.96
CA GLU A 29 -5.41 2.24 10.26
C GLU A 29 -5.41 0.71 10.18
N GLU A 30 -5.70 0.14 9.00
CA GLU A 30 -5.69 -1.31 8.79
C GLU A 30 -4.28 -1.89 8.58
N PHE A 31 -3.27 -1.02 8.49
CA PHE A 31 -1.88 -1.39 8.22
C PHE A 31 -1.05 -1.22 9.48
N GLU A 32 -0.20 -2.20 9.74
CA GLU A 32 0.65 -2.22 10.93
C GLU A 32 1.68 -1.08 10.89
N ARG A 33 1.89 -0.46 12.07
CA ARG A 33 2.91 0.55 12.27
C ARG A 33 3.83 0.13 13.39
N LEU A 34 5.12 0.32 13.18
CA LEU A 34 6.12 0.19 14.22
C LEU A 34 6.01 1.37 15.19
N GLN A 35 6.59 1.21 16.38
CA GLN A 35 6.64 2.26 17.41
C GLN A 35 7.30 3.56 16.93
N ASN A 36 8.16 3.48 15.90
CA ASN A 36 8.79 4.64 15.26
C ASN A 36 7.91 5.33 14.19
N GLY A 37 6.66 4.89 14.01
CA GLY A 37 5.72 5.45 13.05
C GLY A 37 5.86 4.91 11.61
N GLN A 38 6.84 4.06 11.32
CA GLN A 38 6.97 3.44 10.00
C GLN A 38 5.90 2.37 9.77
N ARG A 39 5.31 2.36 8.56
CA ARG A 39 4.40 1.28 8.14
C ARG A 39 5.18 0.03 7.77
N VAL A 40 4.68 -1.10 8.24
CA VAL A 40 5.14 -2.44 7.87
C VAL A 40 3.98 -3.16 7.21
N TYR A 41 4.28 -3.82 6.10
CA TYR A 41 3.30 -4.52 5.28
C TYR A 41 3.47 -6.02 5.45
N ARG A 42 2.35 -6.72 5.68
CA ARG A 42 2.23 -8.17 5.68
C ARG A 42 1.90 -8.67 4.28
N GLN A 43 1.95 -9.98 4.07
CA GLN A 43 1.58 -10.58 2.78
C GLN A 43 0.13 -10.27 2.41
N ASN A 44 -0.79 -10.29 3.38
CA ASN A 44 -2.19 -9.94 3.16
C ASN A 44 -2.39 -8.48 2.70
N ASP A 45 -1.52 -7.58 3.16
CA ASP A 45 -1.56 -6.17 2.78
C ASP A 45 -1.18 -5.97 1.31
N LEU A 46 -0.30 -6.82 0.77
CA LEU A 46 0.00 -6.79 -0.68
C LEU A 46 -1.22 -7.12 -1.51
N CYS A 47 -2.04 -8.10 -1.09
CA CYS A 47 -3.27 -8.45 -1.78
C CYS A 47 -4.22 -7.25 -1.82
N LYS A 48 -4.45 -6.61 -0.66
CA LYS A 48 -5.28 -5.40 -0.57
C LYS A 48 -4.78 -4.26 -1.45
N ILE A 49 -3.47 -4.01 -1.45
CA ILE A 49 -2.86 -2.96 -2.28
C ILE A 49 -3.04 -3.29 -3.76
N LYS A 50 -2.82 -4.55 -4.16
CA LYS A 50 -2.95 -5.00 -5.54
C LYS A 50 -4.39 -4.88 -6.06
N GLU A 51 -5.37 -5.28 -5.25
CA GLU A 51 -6.80 -5.12 -5.56
C GLU A 51 -7.16 -3.65 -5.75
N ALA A 52 -6.75 -2.79 -4.81
CA ALA A 52 -7.02 -1.35 -4.89
C ALA A 52 -6.34 -0.69 -6.10
N LEU A 53 -5.13 -1.12 -6.49
CA LEU A 53 -4.47 -0.64 -7.71
C LEU A 53 -5.24 -1.04 -8.97
N PHE A 54 -5.73 -2.28 -9.03
CA PHE A 54 -6.49 -2.78 -10.17
C PHE A 54 -7.81 -2.00 -10.33
N GLU A 55 -8.56 -1.81 -9.25
CA GLU A 55 -9.81 -1.04 -9.26
C GLU A 55 -9.62 0.40 -9.76
N VAL A 56 -8.49 1.03 -9.43
CA VAL A 56 -8.15 2.38 -9.90
C VAL A 56 -7.78 2.38 -11.39
N SER A 57 -7.21 1.30 -11.90
CA SER A 57 -6.80 1.19 -13.30
C SER A 57 -7.96 0.81 -14.24
N THR A 58 -9.02 0.17 -13.74
CA THR A 58 -10.18 -0.27 -14.53
C THR A 58 -11.29 0.78 -14.67
N LYS A 59 -10.95 2.07 -14.59
CA LYS A 59 -11.91 3.17 -14.78
C LYS A 59 -11.47 4.11 -15.90
#